data_AF-A0A9D5Q9W8-F1
#
_entry.id   AF-A0A9D5Q9W8-F1
#
_cell.length_a   1.000
_cell.length_b   1.000
_cell.length_c   1.000
_cell.angle_alpha   90.00
_cell.angle_beta   90.00
_cell.angle_gamma   90.00
#
_symmetry.space_group_name_H-M   'P 1'
#
loop_
_entity.id
_entity.type
_entity.pdbx_description
1 polymer ?
#
loop_
_entity_poly.entity_id
_entity_poly.type
_entity_poly.pdbx_seq_one_letter_code
_entity_poly.pdbx_strand_id
1 'polypeptide(L)'
;MAVTGGVHTPEDMVKAVAAGATIAMTTSSLLINGVDHIGTLLGGFQGWMNRNGYDSVQSLRGVLSHESVAEPGAFVRANYMHVLSSYVPRGQEGLSVRSHR
;
A
#
# COMPACT_ATOMS: atom_id res chain seq x y z
N MET A 1 6.66 15.16 -7.15
CA MET A 1 7.32 13.83 -7.04
C MET A 1 6.43 12.78 -7.67
N ALA A 2 6.97 11.72 -8.27
CA ALA A 2 6.18 10.69 -8.95
C ALA A 2 6.54 9.29 -8.48
N VAL A 3 5.55 8.41 -8.33
CA VAL A 3 5.74 6.96 -8.22
C VAL A 3 5.62 6.36 -9.61
N THR A 4 6.71 5.79 -10.10
CA THR A 4 6.87 5.44 -11.52
C THR A 4 6.59 3.97 -11.85
N GLY A 5 6.15 3.18 -10.87
CA GLY A 5 5.81 1.77 -11.04
C GLY A 5 5.25 1.15 -9.77
N GLY A 6 4.80 -0.11 -9.86
CA GLY A 6 4.23 -0.84 -8.72
C GLY A 6 2.82 -0.38 -8.32
N VAL A 7 2.16 0.44 -9.14
CA VAL A 7 0.79 0.91 -8.90
C VAL A 7 -0.18 0.04 -9.69
N HIS A 8 -0.72 -0.99 -9.03
CA HIS A 8 -1.60 -1.97 -9.65
C HIS A 8 -3.02 -1.93 -9.11
N THR A 9 -3.21 -1.36 -7.92
CA THR A 9 -4.49 -1.30 -7.21
C THR A 9 -4.85 0.13 -6.81
N PRO A 10 -6.13 0.42 -6.51
CA PRO A 10 -6.54 1.69 -5.92
C PRO A 10 -5.76 2.04 -4.64
N GLU A 11 -5.49 1.05 -3.80
CA GLU A 11 -4.74 1.21 -2.55
C GLU A 11 -3.30 1.62 -2.79
N ASP A 12 -2.67 1.16 -3.89
CA ASP A 12 -1.33 1.61 -4.26
C ASP A 12 -1.32 3.10 -4.65
N MET A 13 -2.38 3.58 -5.32
CA MET A 13 -2.55 5.00 -5.62
C MET A 13 -2.70 5.83 -4.34
N VAL A 14 -3.50 5.34 -3.38
CA VAL A 14 -3.65 5.96 -2.06
C VAL A 14 -2.29 6.07 -1.38
N LYS A 15 -1.54 4.97 -1.29
CA LYS A 15 -0.21 4.96 -0.67
C LYS A 15 0.76 5.91 -1.36
N ALA A 16 0.75 5.96 -2.70
CA ALA A 16 1.60 6.87 -3.46
C ALA A 16 1.31 8.34 -3.11
N VAL A 17 0.04 8.74 -3.13
CA VAL A 17 -0.37 10.11 -2.79
C VAL A 17 -0.09 10.41 -1.32
N ALA A 18 -0.42 9.49 -0.42
CA ALA A 18 -0.22 9.64 1.01
C ALA A 18 1.28 9.77 1.37
N ALA A 19 2.17 9.11 0.64
CA ALA A 19 3.62 9.30 0.75
C ALA A 19 4.14 10.63 0.15
N GLY A 20 3.28 11.43 -0.48
CA GLY A 20 3.60 12.76 -1.01
C GLY A 20 3.71 12.82 -2.55
N ALA A 21 3.43 11.74 -3.27
CA ALA A 21 3.48 11.76 -4.72
C ALA A 21 2.38 12.65 -5.32
N THR A 22 2.72 13.37 -6.38
CA THR A 22 1.79 14.13 -7.21
C THR A 22 1.35 13.35 -8.44
N ILE A 23 2.08 12.29 -8.80
CA ILE A 23 1.84 11.44 -9.98
C ILE A 23 2.05 9.98 -9.59
N ALA A 24 1.16 9.09 -10.03
CA ALA A 24 1.26 7.64 -9.90
C ALA A 24 1.13 7.00 -11.30
N MET A 25 2.12 6.22 -11.73
CA MET A 25 2.12 5.58 -13.06
C MET A 25 1.65 4.13 -12.98
N THR A 26 0.62 3.79 -13.76
CA THR A 26 -0.10 2.50 -13.74
C THR A 26 0.10 1.68 -15.02
N THR A 27 1.11 2.03 -15.84
CA THR A 27 1.30 1.50 -17.19
C THR A 27 1.24 -0.03 -17.26
N SER A 28 1.96 -0.73 -16.38
CA SER A 28 1.94 -2.20 -16.31
C SER A 28 0.56 -2.76 -15.97
N SER A 29 -0.20 -2.09 -15.10
CA SER A 29 -1.56 -2.50 -14.75
C SER A 29 -2.52 -2.41 -15.95
N LEU A 30 -2.41 -1.34 -16.74
CA LEU A 30 -3.24 -1.16 -17.94
C LEU A 30 -2.86 -2.12 -19.07
N LEU A 31 -1.58 -2.43 -19.24
CA LEU A 31 -1.14 -3.42 -20.23
C LEU A 31 -1.65 -4.84 -19.92
N ILE A 32 -1.74 -5.20 -18.63
CA ILE A 32 -2.20 -6.53 -18.20
C ILE A 32 -3.72 -6.63 -18.23
N ASN A 33 -4.43 -5.60 -17.75
CA ASN A 33 -5.87 -5.64 -17.51
C ASN A 33 -6.72 -4.92 -18.58
N GLY A 34 -6.08 -4.29 -19.56
CA GLY A 34 -6.73 -3.45 -20.57
C GLY A 34 -6.94 -2.01 -20.10
N VAL A 35 -7.18 -1.11 -21.07
CA VAL A 35 -7.30 0.34 -20.82
C VAL A 35 -8.49 0.70 -19.92
N ASP A 36 -9.59 -0.05 -20.01
CA ASP A 36 -10.79 0.18 -19.21
C ASP A 36 -10.56 -0.01 -17.70
N HIS A 37 -9.50 -0.74 -17.33
CA HIS A 37 -9.10 -0.94 -15.94
C HIS A 37 -8.80 0.39 -15.22
N ILE A 38 -8.49 1.46 -15.95
CA ILE A 38 -8.33 2.80 -15.36
C ILE A 38 -9.59 3.26 -14.61
N GLY A 39 -10.78 2.86 -15.07
CA GLY A 39 -12.05 3.17 -14.40
C GLY A 39 -12.15 2.50 -13.02
N THR A 40 -11.73 1.24 -12.93
CA THR A 40 -11.64 0.50 -11.66
C THR A 40 -10.67 1.15 -10.69
N LEU A 41 -9.50 1.55 -11.18
CA LEU A 41 -8.47 2.22 -10.38
C LEU A 41 -8.98 3.56 -9.83
N LEU A 42 -9.53 4.41 -10.70
CA LEU A 42 -10.05 5.73 -10.32
C LEU A 42 -11.26 5.62 -9.40
N GLY A 43 -12.22 4.76 -9.71
CA GLY A 43 -13.42 4.56 -8.90
C GLY A 43 -13.08 4.00 -7.51
N GLY A 44 -12.16 3.03 -7.44
CA GLY A 44 -11.67 2.49 -6.17
C GLY A 44 -10.95 3.56 -5.33
N PHE A 45 -10.12 4.39 -5.97
CA PHE A 45 -9.36 5.45 -5.30
C PHE A 45 -10.30 6.53 -4.74
N GLN A 46 -11.24 7.01 -5.56
CA GLN A 46 -12.26 7.97 -5.13
C GLN A 46 -13.14 7.40 -4.02
N GLY A 47 -13.59 6.15 -4.18
CA GLY A 47 -14.37 5.46 -3.15
C GLY A 47 -13.61 5.34 -1.83
N TRP A 48 -12.30 5.06 -1.88
CA TRP A 48 -11.46 5.03 -0.68
C TRP A 48 -11.35 6.41 -0.03
N MET A 49 -11.12 7.47 -0.82
CA MET A 49 -11.05 8.84 -0.29
C MET A 49 -12.35 9.24 0.41
N ASN A 50 -13.49 9.00 -0.24
CA ASN A 50 -14.81 9.31 0.32
C ASN A 50 -15.07 8.57 1.63
N ARG A 51 -14.74 7.27 1.69
CA ARG A 51 -14.90 6.46 2.91
C ARG A 51 -14.02 6.93 4.07
N ASN A 52 -12.88 7.55 3.77
CA ASN A 52 -11.92 8.04 4.76
C ASN A 52 -12.01 9.57 4.99
N GLY A 53 -13.01 10.24 4.42
CA GLY A 53 -13.28 11.66 4.67
C GLY A 53 -12.31 12.64 3.98
N TYR A 54 -11.68 12.23 2.88
CA TYR A 54 -10.83 13.11 2.08
C TYR A 54 -11.60 13.73 0.92
N ASP A 55 -11.82 15.03 0.97
CA ASP A 55 -12.53 15.78 -0.08
C ASP A 55 -11.63 16.10 -1.29
N SER A 56 -10.30 15.99 -1.13
CA SER A 56 -9.35 16.28 -2.20
C SER A 56 -8.07 15.43 -2.13
N VAL A 57 -7.45 15.22 -3.29
CA VAL A 57 -6.12 14.58 -3.37
C VAL A 57 -5.08 15.37 -2.56
N GLN A 58 -5.22 16.69 -2.51
CA GLN A 58 -4.37 17.61 -1.77
C GLN A 58 -4.45 17.36 -0.27
N SER A 59 -5.65 17.08 0.27
CA SER A 59 -5.83 16.73 1.69
C SER A 59 -5.22 15.37 2.06
N LEU A 60 -5.15 14.43 1.12
CA LEU A 60 -4.49 13.14 1.31
C LEU A 60 -2.96 13.23 1.12
N ARG A 61 -2.48 14.21 0.35
CA ARG A 61 -1.10 14.24 -0.10
C ARG A 61 -0.13 14.44 1.05
N GLY A 62 0.79 13.49 1.21
CA GLY A 62 1.88 13.62 2.15
C GLY A 62 1.49 13.38 3.60
N VAL A 63 0.28 12.90 3.92
CA VAL A 63 -0.13 12.54 5.30
C VAL A 63 0.70 11.42 5.93
N LEU A 64 1.46 10.68 5.11
CA LEU A 64 2.45 9.68 5.53
C LEU A 64 3.90 10.13 5.26
N SER A 65 4.11 11.36 4.78
CA SER A 65 5.43 11.96 4.68
C SER A 65 5.93 12.31 6.08
N HIS A 66 7.23 12.09 6.33
CA HIS A 66 7.90 12.32 7.63
C HIS A 66 7.66 13.74 8.20
N GLU A 67 7.43 14.72 7.33
CA GLU A 67 7.16 16.12 7.69
C GLU A 67 5.72 16.40 8.16
N SER A 68 4.75 15.52 7.87
CA SER A 68 3.32 15.77 8.15
C SER A 68 2.80 15.17 9.47
N VAL A 69 3.62 14.36 10.14
CA VAL A 69 3.15 13.57 11.28
C VAL A 69 3.37 14.35 12.59
N ALA A 70 2.29 14.68 13.29
CA ALA A 70 2.35 15.29 14.63
C ALA A 70 2.98 14.36 15.69
N GLU A 71 2.92 13.03 15.47
CA GLU A 71 3.56 11.98 16.29
C GLU A 71 4.15 10.87 15.39
N PRO A 72 5.30 11.11 14.73
CA PRO A 72 5.94 10.20 13.76
C PRO A 72 6.17 8.79 14.32
N GLY A 73 6.39 8.68 15.63
CA GLY A 73 6.66 7.41 16.30
C GLY A 73 5.45 6.46 16.31
N ALA A 74 4.22 6.95 16.43
CA ALA A 74 3.05 6.09 16.55
C ALA A 74 2.69 5.39 15.23
N PHE A 75 2.79 6.12 14.12
CA PHE A 75 2.46 5.60 12.79
C PHE A 75 3.53 4.62 12.27
N VAL A 76 4.82 4.94 12.47
CA VAL A 76 5.92 4.03 12.12
C VAL A 76 5.87 2.77 12.98
N ARG A 77 5.56 2.87 14.27
CA ARG A 77 5.37 1.70 15.15
C ARG A 77 4.19 0.84 14.70
N ALA A 78 3.06 1.41 14.32
CA ALA A 78 1.92 0.63 13.83
C ALA A 78 2.25 -0.11 12.52
N ASN A 79 2.87 0.56 11.54
CA ASN A 79 3.27 -0.06 10.29
C ASN A 79 4.37 -1.12 10.47
N TYR A 80 5.36 -0.85 11.34
CA TYR A 80 6.42 -1.80 11.70
C TYR A 80 5.87 -3.03 12.43
N MET A 81 4.95 -2.84 13.40
CA MET A 81 4.26 -3.94 14.09
C MET A 81 3.39 -4.75 13.14
N HIS A 82 2.72 -4.11 12.16
CA HIS A 82 1.95 -4.81 11.15
C HIS A 82 2.84 -5.70 10.27
N VAL A 83 3.95 -5.16 9.76
CA VAL A 83 4.91 -5.91 8.94
C VAL A 83 5.51 -7.08 9.72
N LEU A 84 5.92 -6.87 10.97
CA LEU A 84 6.43 -7.95 11.84
C LEU A 84 5.37 -9.01 12.16
N SER A 85 4.12 -8.61 12.44
CA SER A 85 3.02 -9.56 12.73
C SER A 85 2.61 -10.38 11.50
N SER A 86 2.79 -9.84 10.30
CA SER A 86 2.50 -10.53 9.04
C SER A 86 3.62 -11.48 8.60
N TYR A 87 4.78 -11.45 9.27
CA TYR A 87 5.88 -12.36 9.00
C TYR A 87 5.60 -13.73 9.63
N VAL A 88 5.15 -14.67 8.81
CA VAL A 88 5.15 -16.10 9.14
C VAL A 88 6.49 -16.67 8.70
N PRO A 89 7.37 -17.14 9.61
CA PRO A 89 8.62 -17.79 9.23
C PRO A 89 8.29 -19.05 8.42
N ARG A 90 8.82 -19.15 7.20
CA ARG A 90 8.68 -20.35 6.38
C ARG A 90 9.59 -21.45 6.93
N GLY A 91 8.99 -22.38 7.66
CA GLY A 91 9.51 -23.74 7.86
C GLY A 91 10.48 -23.97 9.02
N GLN A 92 9.94 -24.39 10.17
CA GLN A 92 10.49 -25.55 10.87
C GLN A 92 9.73 -26.79 10.38
N GLU A 93 10.07 -27.28 9.19
CA GLU A 93 9.67 -28.62 8.74
C GLU A 93 10.94 -29.46 8.65
N GLY A 94 11.14 -30.35 9.63
CA GLY A 94 12.18 -31.36 9.55
C GLY A 94 12.82 -31.75 10.88
N LEU A 95 12.07 -32.36 11.81
CA LEU A 95 12.62 -33.32 12.77
C LEU A 95 11.53 -34.32 13.19
N SER A 96 11.09 -35.15 12.23
CA SER A 96 10.51 -36.45 12.54
C SER A 96 11.68 -37.44 12.66
N VAL A 97 12.24 -37.56 13.86
CA VAL A 97 13.19 -38.64 14.18
C VAL A 97 12.36 -39.91 14.37
N ARG A 98 12.39 -40.76 13.36
CA ARG A 98 11.92 -42.14 13.43
C ARG A 98 12.65 -42.86 14.56
N SER A 99 11.95 -43.13 15.65
CA SER A 99 12.34 -44.18 16.60
C SER A 99 11.85 -45.51 16.03
N HIS A 100 12.79 -46.31 15.51
CA HIS A 100 12.60 -47.74 15.27
C HIS A 100 13.46 -48.49 16.28
N ARG A 101 12.78 -49.39 17.01
CA ARG A 101 13.36 -50.64 17.48
C ARG A 101 13.85 -51.47 16.30
#